data_AF-A0A6A4MB94-F1
#
_entry.id   AF-A0A6A4MB94-F1
#
_cell.length_a   1.000
_cell.length_b   1.000
_cell.length_c   1.000
_cell.angle_alpha   90.00
_cell.angle_beta   90.00
_cell.angle_gamma   90.00
#
_symmetry.space_group_name_H-M   'P 1'
#
loop_
_entity.id
_entity.type
_entity.pdbx_description
1 polymer ?
#
loop_
_entity_poly.entity_id
_entity_poly.type
_entity_poly.pdbx_seq_one_letter_code
_entity_poly.pdbx_strand_id
1 'polypeptide(L)'
;MLSGDLSFLFGSNKTVQIVDFSRNKFEFNLSNVVFPASLTSLDLNHNKIFGSLPEELTTLDFQYLNVSYNRLCGKIPVGGKLQSFAATSYFHNRKVAVVSGRGGSGGVGYGDAGEVVARMVSNVTAV
;
A
#
# COMPACT_ATOMS: atom_id res chain seq x y z
N MET A 1 -13.64 -17.49 4.41
CA MET A 1 -13.13 -16.11 4.24
C MET A 1 -13.47 -15.34 5.49
N LEU A 2 -12.45 -14.82 6.19
CA LEU A 2 -12.62 -14.07 7.44
C LEU A 2 -13.02 -12.62 7.16
N SER A 3 -13.68 -11.98 8.12
CA SER A 3 -14.13 -10.59 8.03
C SER A 3 -14.12 -9.94 9.40
N GLY A 4 -14.23 -8.61 9.43
CA GLY A 4 -14.24 -7.82 10.64
C GLY A 4 -13.16 -6.76 10.63
N ASP A 5 -12.97 -6.15 11.79
CA ASP A 5 -11.98 -5.12 12.04
C ASP A 5 -10.74 -5.76 12.69
N LEU A 6 -9.56 -5.55 12.12
CA LEU A 6 -8.28 -6.06 12.64
C LEU A 6 -7.44 -4.98 13.33
N SER A 7 -7.94 -3.75 13.46
CA SER A 7 -7.23 -2.66 14.12
C SER A 7 -6.77 -3.01 15.54
N PHE A 8 -7.51 -3.86 16.25
CA PHE A 8 -7.20 -4.32 17.60
C PHE A 8 -5.92 -5.17 17.72
N LEU A 9 -5.43 -5.73 16.61
CA LEU A 9 -4.17 -6.48 16.57
C LEU A 9 -2.95 -5.57 16.61
N PHE A 10 -3.15 -4.31 16.29
CA PHE A 10 -2.14 -3.27 16.31
C PHE A 10 -2.26 -2.44 17.60
N GLY A 11 -1.30 -1.54 17.79
CA GLY A 11 -1.18 -0.68 18.96
C GLY A 11 0.27 -0.60 19.43
N SER A 12 0.65 0.54 19.99
CA SER A 12 2.01 0.78 20.49
C SER A 12 2.43 -0.18 21.62
N ASN A 13 1.46 -0.78 22.31
CA ASN A 13 1.70 -1.80 23.36
C ASN A 13 1.74 -3.25 22.83
N LYS A 14 1.59 -3.46 21.52
CA LYS A 14 1.68 -4.78 20.89
C LYS A 14 3.12 -5.05 20.46
N THR A 15 3.47 -6.32 20.27
CA THR A 15 4.83 -6.77 19.89
C THR A 15 4.83 -7.61 18.60
N VAL A 16 3.85 -7.37 17.73
CA VAL A 16 3.72 -8.13 16.48
C VAL A 16 4.79 -7.68 15.48
N GLN A 17 5.41 -8.65 14.79
CA GLN A 17 6.48 -8.40 13.81
C GLN A 17 6.05 -8.69 12.37
N ILE A 18 5.34 -9.81 12.17
CA ILE A 18 4.90 -10.28 10.87
C ILE A 18 3.38 -10.44 10.92
N VAL A 19 2.70 -9.81 9.98
CA VAL A 19 1.25 -9.88 9.82
C VAL A 19 0.95 -10.27 8.38
N ASP A 20 0.25 -11.40 8.21
CA ASP A 20 -0.34 -11.80 6.95
C ASP A 20 -1.83 -12.11 7.17
N PHE A 21 -2.67 -11.22 6.65
CA PHE A 21 -4.12 -11.41 6.58
C PHE A 21 -4.62 -11.27 5.14
N SER A 22 -3.73 -11.52 4.17
CA SER A 22 -4.04 -11.39 2.76
C SER A 22 -5.23 -12.28 2.35
N ARG A 23 -5.94 -11.87 1.29
CA ARG A 23 -7.02 -12.64 0.66
C ARG A 23 -8.19 -12.96 1.60
N ASN A 24 -8.62 -11.97 2.37
CA ASN A 24 -9.79 -12.05 3.25
C ASN A 24 -10.83 -10.97 2.92
N LYS A 25 -11.78 -10.75 3.83
CA LYS A 25 -12.81 -9.71 3.73
C LYS A 25 -12.72 -8.72 4.90
N PHE A 26 -11.52 -8.50 5.45
CA PHE A 26 -11.34 -7.53 6.54
C PHE A 26 -11.59 -6.11 6.04
N GLU A 27 -12.24 -5.31 6.89
CA GLU A 27 -12.73 -3.98 6.55
C GLU A 27 -12.59 -3.08 7.77
N PHE A 28 -11.61 -2.18 7.72
CA PHE A 28 -11.35 -1.20 8.76
C PHE A 28 -10.63 0.02 8.17
N ASN A 29 -10.65 1.13 8.92
CA ASN A 29 -10.00 2.36 8.52
C ASN A 29 -8.52 2.36 8.95
N LEU A 30 -7.62 2.26 7.97
CA LEU A 30 -6.18 2.23 8.23
C LEU A 30 -5.65 3.57 8.76
N SER A 31 -6.31 4.70 8.47
CA SER A 31 -5.85 6.04 8.87
C SER A 31 -5.67 6.22 10.38
N ASN A 32 -6.41 5.45 11.19
CA ASN A 32 -6.46 5.60 12.64
C ASN A 32 -5.74 4.46 13.38
N VAL A 33 -5.06 3.59 12.63
CA VAL A 33 -4.35 2.45 13.23
C VAL A 33 -2.99 2.92 13.70
N VAL A 34 -2.70 2.63 14.97
CA VAL A 34 -1.37 2.78 15.56
C VAL A 34 -0.63 1.46 15.42
N PHE A 35 0.55 1.46 14.82
CA PHE A 35 1.35 0.26 14.60
C PHE A 35 2.41 0.05 15.69
N PRO A 36 2.71 -1.20 16.06
CA PRO A 36 3.80 -1.48 16.99
C PRO A 36 5.16 -1.25 16.32
N ALA A 37 6.11 -0.68 17.06
CA ALA A 37 7.46 -0.41 16.55
C ALA A 37 8.22 -1.68 16.09
N SER A 38 7.79 -2.86 16.55
CA SER A 38 8.35 -4.15 16.17
C SER A 38 7.89 -4.64 14.79
N LEU A 39 6.89 -4.01 14.15
CA LEU A 39 6.33 -4.49 12.89
C LEU A 39 7.33 -4.32 11.74
N THR A 40 7.67 -5.41 11.07
CA THR A 40 8.64 -5.43 9.96
C THR A 40 8.05 -6.00 8.66
N SER A 41 6.97 -6.79 8.73
CA SER A 41 6.31 -7.36 7.56
C SER A 41 4.80 -7.24 7.66
N LEU A 42 4.18 -6.64 6.65
CA LEU A 42 2.74 -6.42 6.60
C LEU A 42 2.18 -6.80 5.22
N ASP A 43 1.46 -7.92 5.16
CA ASP A 43 0.65 -8.31 4.02
C ASP A 43 -0.86 -8.23 4.34
N LEU A 44 -1.52 -7.26 3.73
CA LEU A 44 -2.95 -7.03 3.83
C LEU A 44 -3.66 -7.11 2.48
N ASN A 45 -3.00 -7.65 1.46
CA ASN A 45 -3.52 -7.61 0.09
C ASN A 45 -4.88 -8.32 -0.06
N HIS A 46 -5.68 -7.92 -1.05
CA HIS A 46 -7.00 -8.51 -1.32
C HIS A 46 -7.93 -8.52 -0.08
N ASN A 47 -8.19 -7.33 0.46
CA ASN A 47 -9.17 -7.09 1.52
C ASN A 47 -10.06 -5.89 1.15
N LYS A 48 -10.81 -5.35 2.11
CA LYS A 48 -11.68 -4.17 1.94
C LYS A 48 -11.22 -2.99 2.78
N ILE A 49 -9.94 -2.95 3.16
CA ILE A 49 -9.36 -1.93 4.04
C ILE A 49 -9.42 -0.57 3.34
N PHE A 50 -9.83 0.47 4.06
CA PHE A 50 -10.04 1.81 3.51
C PHE A 50 -9.33 2.87 4.35
N GLY A 51 -9.43 4.13 3.92
CA GLY A 51 -8.68 5.24 4.51
C GLY A 51 -7.31 5.42 3.86
N SER A 52 -6.42 6.12 4.54
CA SER A 52 -5.07 6.44 4.11
C SER A 52 -4.02 5.64 4.87
N LEU A 53 -2.81 5.56 4.31
CA LEU A 53 -1.63 5.10 5.04
C LEU A 53 -1.27 6.14 6.12
N PRO A 54 -1.20 5.78 7.41
CA PRO A 54 -0.74 6.68 8.47
C PRO A 54 0.72 7.11 8.27
N GLU A 55 1.05 8.36 8.62
CA GLU A 55 2.42 8.86 8.50
C GLU A 55 3.42 8.10 9.39
N GLU A 56 2.97 7.57 10.54
CA GLU A 56 3.80 6.75 11.44
C GLU A 56 4.36 5.48 10.78
N LEU A 57 3.77 4.98 9.68
CA LEU A 57 4.36 3.89 8.92
C LEU A 57 5.75 4.23 8.37
N THR A 58 6.10 5.51 8.25
CA THR A 58 7.44 5.97 7.84
C THR A 58 8.51 5.74 8.91
N THR A 59 8.13 5.55 10.18
CA THR A 59 9.08 5.33 11.27
C THR A 59 9.43 3.85 11.47
N LEU A 60 8.73 2.95 10.78
CA LEU A 60 8.92 1.51 10.88
C LEU A 60 10.00 1.03 9.91
N ASP A 61 10.83 0.09 10.36
CA ASP A 61 11.85 -0.55 9.52
C ASP A 61 11.24 -1.74 8.74
N PHE A 62 10.34 -1.42 7.82
CA PHE A 62 9.68 -2.43 7.01
C PHE A 62 10.67 -3.17 6.10
N GLN A 63 10.60 -4.49 6.16
CA GLN A 63 11.26 -5.42 5.25
C GLN A 63 10.31 -5.86 4.12
N TYR A 64 9.00 -5.91 4.41
CA TYR A 64 7.98 -6.27 3.43
C TYR A 64 6.69 -5.49 3.65
N LEU A 65 6.08 -5.05 2.55
CA LEU A 65 4.79 -4.39 2.54
C LEU A 65 3.99 -4.77 1.30
N ASN A 66 2.75 -5.20 1.49
CA ASN A 66 1.78 -5.34 0.43
C ASN A 66 0.36 -4.97 0.91
N VAL A 67 -0.15 -3.85 0.42
CA VAL A 67 -1.48 -3.33 0.74
C VAL A 67 -2.35 -3.19 -0.51
N SER A 68 -1.95 -3.87 -1.59
CA SER A 68 -2.65 -3.86 -2.87
C SER A 68 -4.05 -4.49 -2.79
N TYR A 69 -4.90 -4.21 -3.79
CA TYR A 69 -6.26 -4.75 -3.84
C TYR A 69 -7.06 -4.46 -2.55
N ASN A 70 -7.07 -3.19 -2.15
CA ASN A 70 -7.85 -2.67 -1.05
C ASN A 70 -8.63 -1.43 -1.53
N ARG A 71 -9.18 -0.65 -0.60
CA ARG A 71 -9.93 0.58 -0.87
C ARG A 71 -9.21 1.81 -0.33
N LEU A 72 -7.88 1.76 -0.22
CA LEU A 72 -7.05 2.85 0.32
C LEU A 72 -7.07 4.08 -0.61
N CYS A 73 -6.84 5.25 -0.01
CA CYS A 73 -6.80 6.54 -0.70
C CYS A 73 -5.72 7.45 -0.11
N GLY A 74 -5.44 8.57 -0.77
CA GLY A 74 -4.45 9.55 -0.32
C GLY A 74 -3.08 9.35 -0.95
N LYS A 75 -2.03 9.89 -0.33
CA LYS A 75 -0.65 9.78 -0.81
C LYS A 75 0.08 8.71 0.00
N ILE A 76 1.09 8.09 -0.59
CA ILE A 76 2.05 7.32 0.19
C ILE A 76 2.87 8.31 1.01
N PRO A 77 2.92 8.19 2.36
CA PRO A 77 3.74 9.05 3.19
C PRO A 77 5.21 9.03 2.75
N VAL A 78 5.87 10.19 2.82
CA VAL A 78 7.27 10.34 2.42
C VAL A 78 8.14 10.13 3.65
N GLY A 79 9.09 9.18 3.55
CA GLY A 79 9.97 8.80 4.65
C GLY A 79 10.09 7.29 4.79
N GLY A 80 11.07 6.84 5.56
CA GLY A 80 11.32 5.43 5.83
C GLY A 80 11.45 4.57 4.57
N LYS A 81 10.87 3.37 4.61
CA LYS A 81 10.94 2.37 3.53
C LYS A 81 9.78 2.44 2.54
N LEU A 82 8.72 3.21 2.81
CA LEU A 82 7.49 3.18 2.01
C LEU A 82 7.73 3.51 0.52
N GLN A 83 8.61 4.48 0.25
CA GLN A 83 8.95 4.89 -1.13
C GLN A 83 9.88 3.90 -1.85
N SER A 84 10.48 2.95 -1.13
CA SER A 84 11.40 1.95 -1.69
C SER A 84 10.68 0.69 -2.20
N PHE A 85 9.44 0.45 -1.77
CA PHE A 85 8.65 -0.67 -2.24
C PHE A 85 8.15 -0.46 -3.67
N ALA A 86 7.97 -1.56 -4.39
CA ALA A 86 7.44 -1.54 -5.75
C ALA A 86 6.02 -0.94 -5.79
N ALA A 87 5.66 -0.29 -6.90
CA ALA A 87 4.31 0.24 -7.09
C ALA A 87 3.21 -0.83 -6.95
N THR A 88 3.55 -2.10 -7.21
CA THR A 88 2.68 -3.27 -7.03
C THR A 88 2.30 -3.52 -5.56
N SER A 89 3.05 -3.01 -4.58
CA SER A 89 2.66 -3.06 -3.17
C SER A 89 1.43 -2.18 -2.87
N TYR A 90 1.09 -1.24 -3.77
CA TYR A 90 0.05 -0.22 -3.56
C TYR A 90 -1.05 -0.20 -4.61
N PHE A 91 -0.86 -0.85 -5.76
CA PHE A 91 -1.80 -0.82 -6.87
C PHE A 91 -3.18 -1.41 -6.52
N HIS A 92 -4.18 -1.15 -7.38
CA HIS A 92 -5.59 -1.53 -7.15
C HIS A 92 -6.13 -1.05 -5.79
N ASN A 93 -5.85 0.21 -5.46
CA ASN A 93 -6.50 0.95 -4.39
C ASN A 93 -7.30 2.11 -4.99
N ARG A 94 -8.26 2.64 -4.23
CA ARG A 94 -9.24 3.61 -4.75
C ARG A 94 -8.59 4.90 -5.23
N LYS A 95 -7.57 5.43 -4.53
CA LYS A 95 -6.84 6.67 -4.87
C LYS A 95 -5.46 6.77 -4.19
N VAL A 96 -4.63 5.72 -4.19
CA VAL A 96 -3.25 5.86 -3.67
C VAL A 96 -2.37 6.48 -4.74
N ALA A 97 -1.95 7.74 -4.52
CA ALA A 97 -0.99 8.41 -5.39
C ALA A 97 0.43 7.99 -5.01
N VAL A 98 1.06 7.16 -5.84
CA VAL A 98 2.51 6.96 -5.81
C VAL A 98 3.14 8.26 -6.32
N VAL A 99 3.92 8.94 -5.47
CA VAL A 99 4.66 10.13 -5.92
C VAL A 99 5.83 9.62 -6.76
N SER A 100 5.66 9.53 -8.08
CA SER A 100 6.77 9.27 -9.00
C SER A 100 7.66 10.52 -9.04
N GLY A 101 8.77 10.47 -8.31
CA GLY A 101 9.82 11.47 -8.43
C GLY A 101 10.55 11.33 -9.77
N ARG A 102 10.08 12.04 -10.80
CA ARG A 102 10.90 12.77 -11.79
C ARG A 102 10.00 13.56 -12.75
N GLY A 103 10.29 14.85 -12.86
CA GLY A 103 9.47 15.83 -13.58
C GLY A 103 9.25 15.52 -15.05
N GLY A 104 8.08 15.93 -15.53
CA GLY A 104 7.66 15.85 -16.92
C GLY A 104 6.17 16.19 -16.99
N SER A 105 5.88 17.43 -17.40
CA SER A 105 4.55 17.96 -17.64
C SER A 105 3.69 17.04 -18.49
N GLY A 106 2.52 16.68 -17.98
CA GLY A 106 1.50 15.94 -18.72
C GLY A 106 0.38 15.55 -17.79
N GLY A 107 -0.68 16.37 -17.75
CA GLY A 107 -1.87 16.06 -16.97
C GLY A 107 -2.45 14.71 -17.38
N VAL A 108 -2.90 13.93 -16.41
CA VAL A 108 -3.67 12.71 -16.67
C VAL A 108 -4.83 12.66 -15.70
N GLY A 109 -6.01 12.62 -16.30
CA GLY A 109 -7.30 12.65 -15.66
C GLY A 109 -7.56 11.39 -14.84
N TYR A 110 -8.42 11.59 -13.84
CA TYR A 110 -9.13 10.51 -13.17
C TYR A 110 -10.15 9.92 -14.15
N GLY A 111 -10.04 8.64 -14.46
CA GLY A 111 -11.05 7.92 -15.23
C GLY A 111 -10.72 6.45 -15.31
N ASP A 112 -11.72 5.62 -15.00
CA ASP A 112 -11.73 4.16 -15.18
C ASP A 112 -10.95 3.68 -16.41
N ALA A 113 -10.14 2.64 -16.24
CA ALA A 113 -10.05 1.51 -17.17
C ALA A 113 -8.97 0.54 -16.69
N GLY A 114 -9.34 -0.74 -16.55
CA GLY A 114 -8.44 -1.86 -16.32
C GLY A 114 -7.54 -2.18 -17.51
N GLU A 115 -6.77 -1.23 -18.06
CA GLU A 115 -6.03 -1.49 -19.31
C GLU A 115 -4.77 -0.62 -19.55
N VAL A 116 -3.88 -0.42 -18.55
CA VAL A 116 -2.59 0.28 -18.82
C VAL A 116 -1.34 -0.39 -18.20
N VAL A 117 -1.44 -1.51 -17.49
CA VAL A 117 -0.23 -2.15 -16.89
C VAL A 117 0.44 -3.18 -17.82
N ALA A 118 -0.11 -3.46 -19.01
CA ALA A 118 0.50 -4.34 -19.99
C ALA A 118 0.89 -3.56 -21.25
N ARG A 119 2.21 -3.29 -21.40
CA ARG A 119 2.97 -2.71 -22.54
C ARG A 119 3.81 -1.55 -22.01
N MET A 120 5.13 -1.56 -21.95
CA MET A 120 6.11 -2.14 -22.88
C MET A 120 7.38 -2.55 -22.12
N VAL A 121 7.59 -3.85 -21.99
CA VAL A 121 8.93 -4.45 -21.92
C VAL A 121 9.07 -5.22 -23.23
N SER A 122 9.41 -4.53 -24.31
CA SER A 122 9.88 -5.17 -25.55
C SER A 122 10.51 -4.16 -26.51
N ASN A 123 11.64 -4.58 -27.06
CA ASN A 123 12.38 -4.04 -28.21
C ASN A 123 13.30 -2.84 -27.98
N VAL A 124 14.55 -3.14 -27.62
CA VAL A 124 15.70 -2.51 -28.25
C VAL A 124 16.29 -3.53 -29.24
N THR A 125 16.20 -3.24 -30.53
CA THR A 125 17.01 -3.89 -31.56
C THR A 125 17.68 -2.81 -32.40
N ALA A 126 19.00 -3.00 -32.59
CA ALA A 126 19.85 -2.53 -33.69
C ALA A 126 19.86 -1.04 -34.08
N VAL A 127 21.06 -0.45 -33.95
CA VAL A 127 21.68 0.32 -35.03
C VAL A 127 23.01 -0.35 -35.35
#